data_AF-K4G0I6-F1
#
_entry.id   AF-K4G0I6-F1
#
_cell.length_a   1.000
_cell.length_b   1.000
_cell.length_c   1.000
_cell.angle_alpha   90.00
_cell.angle_beta   90.00
_cell.angle_gamma   90.00
#
_symmetry.space_group_name_H-M   'P 1'
#
loop_
_entity.id
_entity.type
_entity.pdbx_description
1 polymer ?
#
loop_
_entity_poly.entity_id
_entity_poly.type
_entity_poly.pdbx_seq_one_letter_code
_entity_poly.pdbx_strand_id
1 'polypeptide(L)'
;MDKKSSASWKKLTGRGQKLGSKSKEDAPHELEDQLILRLPPDQASSVRRAVQSGNINLRDRLAIELHPDGRHGIVRVDKQPLAARLVDLPCILESHKTIDKKTFYKTADLCQMLVCSTEGELYPPQEEVGPADPKNKKKDKDKEKKFLWNHSITCPLKNVRKRRFRKTAKKKYIESPDVEKEVKRLLSTDAEAVSVRWEVIAEDETKEVENQGSSPASSGHKPGPAPAVERDELREIFNDISSSSEEEEEEEGERQEEELNIMDSEDDLARRLQHPHIHTLGQTERPHEPREEASHLAEFRYKTESLRMKLLETQERRKRQEELTMKVENLALKTRFQAVLDEIKQQEERERQQLASQQQQLDALLGK
;
A
#
# COMPACT_ATOMS: atom_id res chain seq x y z
N MET A 1 25.99 -23.96 -15.82
CA MET A 1 26.42 -23.93 -14.40
C MET A 1 25.57 -22.88 -13.72
N ASP A 2 24.35 -23.26 -13.40
CA ASP A 2 23.26 -22.36 -13.05
C ASP A 2 23.16 -22.23 -11.52
N LYS A 3 23.49 -21.05 -11.00
CA LYS A 3 23.24 -20.70 -9.60
C LYS A 3 21.80 -20.21 -9.48
N LYS A 4 20.89 -21.11 -9.10
CA LYS A 4 19.56 -20.76 -8.60
C LYS A 4 19.71 -20.01 -7.27
N SER A 5 19.41 -18.71 -7.30
CA SER A 5 19.14 -17.90 -6.11
C SER A 5 17.85 -18.41 -5.45
N SER A 6 17.95 -18.97 -4.25
CA SER A 6 16.77 -19.27 -3.43
C SER A 6 16.49 -18.07 -2.52
N ALA A 7 15.36 -17.40 -2.75
CA ALA A 7 14.88 -16.38 -1.84
C ALA A 7 14.36 -17.07 -0.56
N SER A 8 15.04 -16.84 0.57
CA SER A 8 14.62 -17.32 1.88
C SER A 8 13.56 -16.38 2.46
N TRP A 9 12.31 -16.86 2.51
CA TRP A 9 11.22 -16.14 3.17
C TRP A 9 11.33 -16.38 4.69
N LYS A 10 11.78 -15.37 5.44
CA LYS A 10 11.70 -15.39 6.91
C LYS A 10 10.26 -15.14 7.34
N LYS A 11 9.64 -16.16 7.94
CA LYS A 11 8.29 -16.12 8.51
C LYS A 11 8.30 -15.19 9.75
N LEU A 12 7.56 -14.09 9.69
CA LEU A 12 7.28 -13.24 10.86
C LEU A 12 6.25 -13.98 11.73
N THR A 13 6.68 -14.60 12.82
CA THR A 13 5.79 -15.35 13.71
C THR A 13 5.02 -14.41 14.62
N GLY A 14 3.73 -14.22 14.33
CA GLY A 14 2.75 -13.66 15.25
C GLY A 14 2.54 -14.57 16.47
N ARG A 15 2.31 -13.95 17.63
CA ARG A 15 2.18 -14.57 18.95
C ARG A 15 1.08 -15.65 19.00
N GLY A 16 1.42 -16.77 19.64
CA GLY A 16 0.47 -17.59 20.40
C GLY A 16 0.05 -18.92 19.76
N GLN A 17 0.87 -19.96 19.93
CA GLN A 17 0.39 -21.33 20.10
C GLN A 17 1.48 -22.19 20.78
N LYS A 18 1.07 -22.94 21.80
CA LYS A 18 1.89 -23.83 22.63
C LYS A 18 2.56 -24.90 21.76
N LEU A 19 3.88 -25.02 21.85
CA LEU A 19 4.66 -26.08 21.21
C LEU A 19 4.34 -27.45 21.83
N GLY A 20 3.54 -28.24 21.13
CA GLY A 20 3.46 -29.70 21.30
C GLY A 20 4.55 -30.40 20.50
N SER A 21 4.95 -31.58 20.95
CA SER A 21 6.03 -32.43 20.41
C SER A 21 6.00 -32.59 18.88
N LYS A 22 7.10 -32.24 18.21
CA LYS A 22 7.27 -32.32 16.76
C LYS A 22 7.36 -33.77 16.27
N SER A 23 6.30 -34.25 15.62
CA SER A 23 6.36 -35.43 14.73
C SER A 23 6.80 -34.99 13.32
N LYS A 24 7.19 -35.95 12.47
CA LYS A 24 7.57 -35.72 11.05
C LYS A 24 6.44 -35.16 10.16
N GLU A 25 5.25 -34.91 10.69
CA GLU A 25 4.09 -34.31 9.99
C GLU A 25 4.13 -32.77 9.96
N ASP A 26 5.13 -32.14 10.58
CA ASP A 26 5.20 -30.69 10.79
C ASP A 26 5.63 -29.89 9.54
N ALA A 27 5.40 -30.43 8.33
CA ALA A 27 5.47 -29.63 7.11
C ALA A 27 4.27 -28.66 7.12
N PRO A 28 4.46 -27.36 6.81
CA PRO A 28 3.34 -26.44 6.71
C PRO A 28 2.35 -26.99 5.67
N HIS A 29 1.09 -27.13 6.07
CA HIS A 29 0.04 -27.58 5.17
C HIS A 29 -0.10 -26.54 4.06
N GLU A 30 0.18 -26.92 2.82
CA GLU A 30 -0.06 -26.07 1.65
C GLU A 30 -1.56 -26.07 1.35
N LEU A 31 -2.12 -24.89 1.11
CA LEU A 31 -3.51 -24.75 0.72
C LEU A 31 -3.67 -25.19 -0.74
N GLU A 32 -4.76 -25.89 -1.03
CA GLU A 32 -5.09 -26.28 -2.40
C GLU A 32 -5.66 -25.06 -3.16
N ASP A 33 -5.02 -24.71 -4.27
CA ASP A 33 -5.49 -23.64 -5.15
C ASP A 33 -6.49 -24.18 -6.18
N GLN A 34 -7.69 -23.60 -6.20
CA GLN A 34 -8.78 -24.00 -7.08
C GLN A 34 -9.30 -22.81 -7.90
N LEU A 35 -9.59 -23.03 -9.19
CA LEU A 35 -10.16 -22.02 -10.09
C LEU A 35 -11.22 -22.63 -11.01
N ILE A 36 -12.05 -21.77 -11.61
CA ILE A 36 -13.05 -22.20 -12.61
C ILE A 36 -12.43 -22.20 -14.00
N LEU A 37 -12.50 -23.32 -14.72
CA LEU A 37 -12.15 -23.37 -16.14
C LEU A 37 -13.41 -23.22 -17.01
N ARG A 38 -13.45 -22.18 -17.85
CA ARG A 38 -14.53 -21.93 -18.81
C ARG A 38 -14.03 -22.17 -20.23
N LEU A 39 -14.62 -23.14 -20.91
CA LEU A 39 -14.34 -23.50 -22.29
C LEU A 39 -15.49 -23.08 -23.22
N PRO A 40 -15.23 -22.90 -24.53
CA PRO A 40 -16.30 -22.80 -25.52
C PRO A 40 -17.17 -24.08 -25.52
N PRO A 41 -18.45 -24.00 -25.93
CA PRO A 41 -19.43 -25.08 -25.74
C PRO A 41 -19.01 -26.45 -26.29
N ASP A 42 -18.37 -26.48 -27.47
CA ASP A 42 -18.00 -27.71 -28.15
C ASP A 42 -16.86 -28.43 -27.41
N GLN A 43 -15.83 -27.68 -27.02
CA GLN A 43 -14.67 -28.15 -26.27
C GLN A 43 -15.07 -28.52 -24.85
N ALA A 44 -15.95 -27.74 -24.22
CA ALA A 44 -16.55 -28.06 -22.92
C ALA A 44 -17.29 -29.41 -22.97
N SER A 45 -18.03 -29.67 -24.05
CA SER A 45 -18.74 -30.93 -24.25
C SER A 45 -17.79 -32.11 -24.48
N SER A 46 -16.71 -31.92 -25.25
CA SER A 46 -15.66 -32.93 -25.44
C SER A 46 -14.97 -33.28 -24.12
N VAL A 47 -14.52 -32.28 -23.38
CA VAL A 47 -13.86 -32.45 -22.06
C VAL A 47 -14.82 -33.09 -21.05
N ARG A 48 -16.09 -32.69 -21.04
CA ARG A 48 -17.11 -33.29 -20.17
C ARG A 48 -17.25 -34.79 -20.40
N ARG A 49 -17.34 -35.23 -21.67
CA ARG A 49 -17.40 -36.66 -22.02
C ARG A 49 -16.12 -37.39 -21.59
N ALA A 50 -14.95 -36.76 -21.78
CA ALA A 50 -13.67 -37.33 -21.36
C ALA A 50 -13.60 -37.55 -19.85
N VAL A 51 -13.96 -36.53 -19.05
CA VAL A 51 -13.99 -36.59 -17.58
C VAL A 51 -14.96 -37.67 -17.09
N GLN A 52 -16.16 -37.74 -17.67
CA GLN A 52 -17.17 -38.74 -17.29
C GLN A 52 -16.75 -40.18 -17.63
N SER A 53 -15.97 -40.38 -18.70
CA SER A 53 -15.49 -41.71 -19.08
C SER A 53 -14.46 -42.30 -18.11
N GLY A 54 -13.85 -41.47 -17.25
CA GLY A 54 -12.82 -41.90 -16.30
C GLY A 54 -11.54 -42.43 -16.94
N ASN A 55 -11.37 -42.25 -18.26
CA ASN A 55 -10.22 -42.76 -18.99
C ASN A 55 -8.95 -41.94 -18.67
N ILE A 56 -7.82 -42.63 -18.52
CA ILE A 56 -6.52 -42.04 -18.12
C ILE A 56 -5.99 -41.07 -19.20
N ASN A 57 -6.47 -41.18 -20.44
CA ASN A 57 -6.06 -40.35 -21.57
C ASN A 57 -6.45 -38.86 -21.44
N LEU A 58 -7.19 -38.42 -20.41
CA LEU A 58 -7.53 -37.02 -20.21
C LEU A 58 -6.27 -36.12 -20.15
N ARG A 59 -5.17 -36.63 -19.59
CA ARG A 59 -3.89 -35.89 -19.49
C ARG A 59 -3.28 -35.55 -20.84
N ASP A 60 -3.48 -36.40 -21.85
CA ASP A 60 -2.99 -36.17 -23.21
C ASP A 60 -3.94 -35.27 -24.01
N ARG A 61 -5.20 -35.16 -23.55
CA ARG A 61 -6.27 -34.42 -24.22
C ARG A 61 -6.44 -33.00 -23.70
N LEU A 62 -6.13 -32.73 -22.43
CA LEU A 62 -6.28 -31.42 -21.81
C LEU A 62 -4.95 -30.97 -21.20
N ALA A 63 -4.39 -29.88 -21.72
CA ALA A 63 -3.20 -29.24 -21.18
C ALA A 63 -3.43 -27.74 -20.97
N ILE A 64 -2.87 -27.19 -19.90
CA ILE A 64 -2.98 -25.78 -19.52
C ILE A 64 -1.56 -25.22 -19.39
N GLU A 65 -1.29 -24.14 -20.11
CA GLU A 65 -0.03 -23.41 -20.09
C GLU A 65 -0.35 -21.95 -19.72
N LEU A 66 0.31 -21.40 -18.71
CA LEU A 66 0.13 -20.00 -18.31
C LEU A 66 1.34 -19.19 -18.77
N HIS A 67 1.08 -18.00 -19.30
CA HIS A 67 2.12 -17.05 -19.67
C HIS A 67 2.77 -16.45 -18.42
N PRO A 68 4.01 -15.92 -18.52
CA PRO A 68 4.73 -15.33 -17.38
C PRO A 68 4.03 -14.14 -16.73
N ASP A 69 3.10 -13.50 -17.42
CA ASP A 69 2.32 -12.36 -16.91
C ASP A 69 1.26 -12.78 -15.88
N GLY A 70 1.00 -14.08 -15.72
CA GLY A 70 0.01 -14.64 -14.80
C GLY A 70 -1.45 -14.33 -15.17
N ARG A 71 -1.71 -13.72 -16.32
CA ARG A 71 -3.06 -13.28 -16.75
C ARG A 71 -3.50 -13.90 -18.06
N HIS A 72 -2.57 -14.31 -18.91
CA HIS A 72 -2.88 -15.00 -20.16
C HIS A 72 -2.35 -16.44 -20.13
N GLY A 73 -2.82 -17.27 -21.05
CA GLY A 73 -2.36 -18.63 -21.20
C GLY A 73 -2.93 -19.30 -22.45
N ILE A 74 -2.57 -20.56 -22.64
CA ILE A 74 -3.05 -21.41 -23.72
C ILE A 74 -3.63 -22.68 -23.10
N VAL A 75 -4.89 -22.98 -23.40
CA VAL A 75 -5.53 -24.24 -23.03
C VAL A 75 -5.65 -25.08 -24.28
N ARG A 76 -5.05 -26.27 -24.29
CA ARG A 76 -5.13 -27.22 -25.41
C ARG A 76 -6.15 -28.29 -25.09
N VAL A 77 -7.18 -28.40 -25.93
CA VAL A 77 -8.19 -29.47 -25.88
C VAL A 77 -8.07 -30.30 -27.15
N ASP A 78 -7.78 -31.59 -27.02
CA ASP A 78 -7.56 -32.50 -28.17
C ASP A 78 -6.50 -31.94 -29.15
N LYS A 79 -5.43 -31.35 -28.59
CA LYS A 79 -4.34 -30.64 -29.30
C LYS A 79 -4.76 -29.35 -30.03
N GLN A 80 -6.02 -28.94 -29.95
CA GLN A 80 -6.49 -27.65 -30.45
C GLN A 80 -6.19 -26.56 -29.42
N PRO A 81 -5.37 -25.54 -29.74
CA PRO A 81 -5.05 -24.45 -28.82
C PRO A 81 -6.21 -23.45 -28.72
N LEU A 82 -6.50 -23.02 -27.51
CA LEU A 82 -7.45 -21.95 -27.19
C LEU A 82 -6.71 -20.85 -26.44
N ALA A 83 -6.92 -19.60 -26.84
CA ALA A 83 -6.43 -18.46 -26.08
C ALA A 83 -7.17 -18.39 -24.75
N ALA A 84 -6.43 -18.27 -23.64
CA ALA A 84 -6.99 -18.27 -22.31
C ALA A 84 -6.62 -16.98 -21.55
N ARG A 85 -7.56 -16.50 -20.74
CA ARG A 85 -7.39 -15.30 -19.92
C ARG A 85 -7.93 -15.53 -18.52
N LEU A 86 -7.10 -15.27 -17.51
CA LEU A 86 -7.43 -15.37 -16.10
C LEU A 86 -8.11 -14.08 -15.64
N VAL A 87 -9.38 -14.19 -15.23
CA VAL A 87 -10.21 -13.07 -14.80
C VAL A 87 -10.64 -13.21 -13.34
N ASP A 88 -10.83 -12.08 -12.68
CA ASP A 88 -11.21 -12.02 -11.27
C ASP A 88 -12.74 -11.96 -11.13
N LEU A 89 -13.29 -12.99 -10.49
CA LEU A 89 -14.71 -13.08 -10.19
C LEU A 89 -15.09 -12.04 -9.12
N PRO A 90 -16.32 -11.49 -9.19
CA PRO A 90 -16.79 -10.51 -8.23
C PRO A 90 -17.19 -11.11 -6.88
N CYS A 91 -17.64 -12.36 -6.87
CA CYS A 91 -18.06 -13.06 -5.67
C CYS A 91 -17.00 -14.08 -5.28
N ILE A 92 -16.75 -14.21 -3.98
CA ILE A 92 -16.01 -15.34 -3.41
C ILE A 92 -16.92 -16.57 -3.49
N LEU A 93 -16.41 -17.66 -4.06
CA LEU A 93 -17.07 -18.95 -4.12
C LEU A 93 -16.34 -19.92 -3.21
N GLU A 94 -17.06 -20.83 -2.56
CA GLU A 94 -16.45 -21.84 -1.70
C GLU A 94 -16.71 -23.23 -2.26
N SER A 95 -15.66 -24.02 -2.43
CA SER A 95 -15.79 -25.45 -2.74
C SER A 95 -15.93 -26.24 -1.45
N HIS A 96 -16.90 -27.15 -1.45
CA HIS A 96 -17.18 -28.02 -0.32
C HIS A 96 -17.18 -29.47 -0.75
N LYS A 97 -16.59 -30.35 0.07
CA LYS A 97 -16.71 -31.79 -0.06
C LYS A 97 -17.69 -32.35 0.96
N THR A 98 -18.37 -33.42 0.59
CA THR A 98 -19.31 -34.13 1.47
C THR A 98 -19.30 -35.62 1.12
N ILE A 99 -19.65 -36.46 2.10
CA ILE A 99 -19.84 -37.90 1.92
C ILE A 99 -21.32 -38.24 2.11
N ASP A 100 -21.95 -37.65 3.12
CA ASP A 100 -23.35 -37.90 3.53
C ASP A 100 -24.37 -36.98 2.83
N LYS A 101 -23.91 -35.99 2.05
CA LYS A 101 -24.72 -34.94 1.42
C LYS A 101 -25.48 -34.05 2.41
N LYS A 102 -25.05 -34.01 3.67
CA LYS A 102 -25.63 -33.21 4.75
C LYS A 102 -24.56 -32.35 5.43
N THR A 103 -23.45 -32.96 5.79
CA THR A 103 -22.30 -32.31 6.38
C THR A 103 -21.32 -31.94 5.28
N PHE A 104 -21.00 -30.66 5.18
CA PHE A 104 -20.11 -30.12 4.16
C PHE A 104 -18.84 -29.59 4.83
N TYR A 105 -17.70 -29.93 4.23
CA TYR A 105 -16.39 -29.49 4.67
C TYR A 105 -15.79 -28.61 3.59
N LYS A 106 -15.47 -27.36 3.94
CA LYS A 106 -14.82 -26.41 3.03
C LYS A 106 -13.45 -26.94 2.61
N THR A 107 -13.11 -26.80 1.33
CA THR A 107 -11.81 -27.21 0.78
C THR A 107 -11.01 -26.02 0.25
N ALA A 108 -11.64 -25.07 -0.42
CA ALA A 108 -10.98 -23.90 -0.99
C ALA A 108 -11.92 -22.72 -1.18
N ASP A 109 -11.32 -21.53 -1.29
CA ASP A 109 -11.95 -20.30 -1.77
C ASP A 109 -11.56 -20.09 -3.24
N LEU A 110 -12.55 -19.80 -4.09
CA LEU A 110 -12.37 -19.56 -5.51
C LEU A 110 -12.81 -18.13 -5.84
N CYS A 111 -11.90 -17.35 -6.40
CA CYS A 111 -12.15 -15.97 -6.81
C CYS A 111 -11.72 -15.68 -8.25
N GLN A 112 -11.27 -16.70 -9.00
CA GLN A 112 -10.77 -16.54 -10.37
C GLN A 112 -11.34 -17.57 -11.33
N MET A 113 -11.36 -17.20 -12.60
CA MET A 113 -11.83 -18.05 -13.70
C MET A 113 -10.88 -17.91 -14.91
N LEU A 114 -10.44 -19.05 -15.44
CA LEU A 114 -9.68 -19.10 -16.70
C LEU A 114 -10.67 -19.25 -17.86
N VAL A 115 -10.83 -18.18 -18.65
CA VAL A 115 -11.77 -18.11 -19.77
C VAL A 115 -11.04 -18.39 -21.07
N CYS A 116 -11.48 -19.41 -21.80
CA CYS A 116 -10.90 -19.81 -23.08
C CYS A 116 -11.76 -19.33 -24.26
N SER A 117 -11.10 -18.93 -25.34
CA SER A 117 -11.71 -18.48 -26.60
C SER A 117 -11.05 -19.16 -27.80
N THR A 118 -11.83 -19.40 -28.85
CA THR A 118 -11.34 -19.89 -30.16
C THR A 118 -10.75 -18.78 -31.02
N GLU A 119 -11.17 -17.53 -30.80
CA GLU A 119 -10.85 -16.38 -31.67
C GLU A 119 -9.78 -15.45 -31.06
N GLY A 120 -9.30 -15.76 -29.86
CA GLY A 120 -8.31 -14.92 -29.17
C GLY A 120 -6.89 -15.14 -29.68
N GLU A 121 -6.04 -14.13 -29.47
CA GLU A 121 -4.60 -14.24 -29.73
C GLU A 121 -3.92 -15.15 -28.70
N LEU A 122 -3.14 -16.13 -29.17
CA LEU A 122 -2.47 -17.11 -28.30
C LEU A 122 -1.30 -16.52 -27.52
N TYR A 123 -0.62 -15.53 -28.10
CA TYR A 123 0.51 -14.81 -27.51
C TYR A 123 0.26 -13.31 -27.61
N PRO A 124 -0.60 -12.75 -26.74
CA PRO A 124 -0.83 -11.31 -26.71
C PRO A 124 0.50 -10.56 -26.50
N PRO A 125 0.69 -9.38 -27.11
CA PRO A 125 1.89 -8.58 -26.90
C PRO A 125 2.15 -8.37 -25.40
N GLN A 126 3.36 -8.70 -24.95
CA GLN A 126 3.79 -8.32 -23.61
C GLN A 126 3.86 -6.79 -23.55
N GLU A 127 2.95 -6.18 -22.81
CA GLU A 127 3.09 -4.78 -22.45
C GLU A 127 4.32 -4.65 -21.54
N GLU A 128 5.37 -3.96 -21.99
CA GLU A 128 6.57 -3.75 -21.19
C GLU A 128 6.20 -3.09 -19.86
N VAL A 129 6.57 -3.77 -18.77
CA VAL A 129 6.49 -3.23 -17.42
C VAL A 129 7.64 -2.24 -17.29
N GLY A 130 7.43 -1.03 -17.79
CA GLY A 130 8.33 0.09 -17.52
C GLY A 130 8.42 0.38 -16.02
N PRO A 131 9.49 1.05 -15.55
CA PRO A 131 9.63 1.42 -14.15
C PRO A 131 8.38 2.16 -13.67
N ALA A 132 7.97 1.87 -12.42
CA ALA A 132 6.76 2.38 -11.80
C ALA A 132 6.84 3.90 -11.56
N ASP A 133 6.67 4.67 -12.64
CA ASP A 133 6.59 6.11 -12.61
C ASP A 133 5.21 6.52 -12.06
N PRO A 134 5.10 7.44 -11.09
CA PRO A 134 3.82 7.85 -10.51
C PRO A 134 2.81 8.40 -11.55
N LYS A 135 3.27 8.86 -12.71
CA LYS A 135 2.43 9.29 -13.85
C LYS A 135 1.70 8.11 -14.54
N ASN A 136 2.18 6.88 -14.40
CA ASN A 136 1.56 5.68 -15.00
C ASN A 136 0.45 5.05 -14.13
N LYS A 137 0.23 5.51 -12.88
CA LYS A 137 -0.79 4.93 -11.98
C LYS A 137 -2.22 4.91 -12.57
N LYS A 138 -2.60 5.93 -13.37
CA LYS A 138 -3.90 5.97 -14.05
C LYS A 138 -3.99 4.88 -15.13
N LYS A 139 -2.92 4.73 -15.93
CA LYS A 139 -2.80 3.71 -16.98
C LYS A 139 -2.81 2.28 -16.40
N ASP A 140 -2.10 2.05 -15.30
CA ASP A 140 -2.05 0.74 -14.64
C ASP A 140 -3.40 0.33 -14.05
N LYS A 141 -4.15 1.29 -13.50
CA LYS A 141 -5.50 1.03 -12.98
C LYS A 141 -6.46 0.62 -14.09
N ASP A 142 -6.34 1.20 -15.28
CA ASP A 142 -7.18 0.82 -16.44
C ASP A 142 -6.78 -0.55 -17.00
N LYS A 143 -5.49 -0.90 -16.96
CA LYS A 143 -5.01 -2.24 -17.32
C LYS A 143 -5.57 -3.31 -16.39
N GLU A 144 -5.65 -3.06 -15.08
CA GLU A 144 -6.18 -4.03 -14.13
C GLU A 144 -7.70 -4.26 -14.30
N LYS A 145 -8.44 -3.20 -14.67
CA LYS A 145 -9.88 -3.28 -14.96
C LYS A 145 -10.21 -4.29 -16.07
N LYS A 146 -9.32 -4.52 -17.04
CA LYS A 146 -9.58 -5.44 -18.16
C LYS A 146 -9.72 -6.89 -17.71
N PHE A 147 -9.15 -7.26 -16.56
CA PHE A 147 -9.24 -8.60 -16.00
C PHE A 147 -10.38 -8.77 -14.98
N LEU A 148 -11.14 -7.71 -14.68
CA LEU A 148 -12.30 -7.78 -13.81
C LEU A 148 -13.49 -8.39 -14.54
N TRP A 149 -14.00 -9.51 -14.02
CA TRP A 149 -15.22 -10.12 -14.55
C TRP A 149 -16.47 -9.47 -13.95
N ASN A 150 -17.41 -9.01 -14.78
CA ASN A 150 -18.57 -8.23 -14.32
C ASN A 150 -19.69 -9.08 -13.70
N HIS A 151 -19.73 -10.37 -13.98
CA HIS A 151 -20.81 -11.27 -13.55
C HIS A 151 -20.28 -12.30 -12.55
N SER A 152 -21.14 -12.93 -11.74
CA SER A 152 -20.75 -14.19 -11.08
C SER A 152 -21.12 -15.38 -11.96
N ILE A 153 -20.92 -16.60 -11.46
CA ILE A 153 -21.16 -17.85 -12.20
C ILE A 153 -22.66 -18.15 -12.33
N THR A 154 -23.47 -17.83 -11.32
CA THR A 154 -24.91 -18.16 -11.29
C THR A 154 -25.78 -17.09 -11.95
N CYS A 155 -26.87 -17.51 -12.61
CA CYS A 155 -27.76 -16.62 -13.36
C CYS A 155 -28.28 -15.39 -12.58
N PRO A 156 -28.72 -15.51 -11.31
CA PRO A 156 -29.24 -14.36 -10.54
C PRO A 156 -28.20 -13.25 -10.25
N LEU A 157 -26.91 -13.58 -10.42
CA LEU A 157 -25.76 -12.72 -10.16
C LEU A 157 -25.14 -12.16 -11.46
N LYS A 158 -25.91 -12.10 -12.55
CA LYS A 158 -25.55 -11.32 -13.73
C LYS A 158 -25.42 -9.83 -13.35
N ASN A 159 -24.30 -9.23 -13.76
CA ASN A 159 -23.92 -7.83 -13.50
C ASN A 159 -23.86 -7.45 -12.01
N VAL A 160 -23.45 -8.40 -11.15
CA VAL A 160 -23.45 -8.21 -9.69
C VAL A 160 -22.64 -6.98 -9.25
N ARG A 161 -21.48 -6.69 -9.88
CA ARG A 161 -20.64 -5.52 -9.54
C ARG A 161 -21.39 -4.19 -9.66
N LYS A 162 -22.24 -4.06 -10.69
CA LYS A 162 -22.97 -2.82 -10.98
C LYS A 162 -24.34 -2.76 -10.31
N ARG A 163 -25.00 -3.92 -10.14
CA ARG A 163 -26.42 -3.98 -9.76
C ARG A 163 -26.70 -4.39 -8.32
N ARG A 164 -25.86 -5.25 -7.73
CA ARG A 164 -26.15 -5.89 -6.43
C ARG A 164 -25.13 -5.56 -5.35
N PHE A 165 -23.95 -5.08 -5.72
CA PHE A 165 -22.96 -4.61 -4.74
C PHE A 165 -23.25 -3.15 -4.37
N ARG A 166 -23.42 -2.91 -3.08
CA ARG A 166 -23.46 -1.56 -2.52
C ARG A 166 -22.06 -0.94 -2.70
N LYS A 167 -21.97 0.18 -3.40
CA LYS A 167 -20.71 0.90 -3.57
C LYS A 167 -20.27 1.50 -2.23
N THR A 168 -18.98 1.39 -1.93
CA THR A 168 -18.40 2.07 -0.77
C THR A 168 -18.36 3.56 -1.06
N ALA A 169 -19.13 4.35 -0.29
CA ALA A 169 -18.98 5.79 -0.28
C ALA A 169 -17.59 6.11 0.27
N LYS A 170 -16.72 6.66 -0.58
CA LYS A 170 -15.44 7.19 -0.10
C LYS A 170 -15.76 8.38 0.79
N LYS A 171 -15.33 8.36 2.05
CA LYS A 171 -15.41 9.54 2.90
C LYS A 171 -14.40 10.56 2.34
N LYS A 172 -14.87 11.48 1.50
CA LYS A 172 -14.06 12.53 0.84
C LYS A 172 -13.15 13.29 1.82
N TYR A 173 -13.53 13.33 3.10
CA TYR A 173 -12.89 14.16 4.13
C TYR A 173 -11.73 13.53 4.90
N ILE A 174 -11.50 12.21 4.85
CA ILE A 174 -10.44 11.64 5.73
C ILE A 174 -9.03 11.81 5.15
N GLU A 175 -8.90 11.87 3.82
CA GLU A 175 -7.58 11.88 3.16
C GLU A 175 -7.63 12.86 1.99
N SER A 176 -7.83 14.14 2.28
CA SER A 176 -7.50 15.19 1.30
C SER A 176 -6.09 15.64 1.62
N PRO A 177 -5.08 15.31 0.77
CA PRO A 177 -3.69 15.67 1.01
C PRO A 177 -3.52 17.18 1.23
N ASP A 178 -4.37 17.98 0.59
CA ASP A 178 -4.36 19.44 0.71
C ASP A 178 -4.85 19.91 2.09
N VAL A 179 -5.89 19.29 2.65
CA VAL A 179 -6.34 19.59 4.02
C VAL A 179 -5.31 19.12 5.03
N GLU A 180 -4.69 17.96 4.84
CA GLU A 180 -3.60 17.51 5.71
C GLU A 180 -2.39 18.45 5.64
N LYS A 181 -2.03 18.93 4.45
CA LYS A 181 -0.96 19.90 4.25
C LYS A 181 -1.27 21.21 4.95
N GLU A 182 -2.50 21.70 4.81
CA GLU A 182 -2.92 22.96 5.42
C GLU A 182 -3.04 22.86 6.94
N VAL A 183 -3.61 21.76 7.46
CA VAL A 183 -3.64 21.50 8.91
C VAL A 183 -2.22 21.43 9.48
N LYS A 184 -1.28 20.76 8.79
CA LYS A 184 0.13 20.74 9.21
C LYS A 184 0.76 22.13 9.19
N ARG A 185 0.45 22.95 8.17
CA ARG A 185 0.94 24.34 8.07
C ARG A 185 0.43 25.19 9.23
N LEU A 186 -0.88 25.13 9.51
CA LEU A 186 -1.51 25.84 10.62
C LEU A 186 -0.91 25.42 11.97
N LEU A 187 -0.81 24.12 12.24
CA LEU A 187 -0.22 23.61 13.48
C LEU A 187 1.27 23.96 13.64
N SER A 188 2.03 24.02 12.54
CA SER A 188 3.43 24.45 12.59
C SER A 188 3.54 25.94 12.91
N THR A 189 2.67 26.76 12.32
CA THR A 189 2.61 28.21 12.59
C THR A 189 2.21 28.47 14.05
N ASP A 190 1.22 27.72 14.56
CA ASP A 190 0.77 27.80 15.95
C ASP A 190 1.87 27.40 16.94
N ALA A 191 2.72 26.43 16.59
CA ALA A 191 3.84 26.02 17.43
C ALA A 191 4.96 27.08 17.50
N GLU A 192 5.11 27.90 16.47
CA GLU A 192 6.05 29.03 16.43
C GLU A 192 5.48 30.28 17.12
N ALA A 193 4.16 30.36 17.32
CA ALA A 193 3.51 31.51 17.92
C ALA A 193 3.70 31.56 19.45
N VAL A 194 3.77 32.79 19.98
CA VAL A 194 3.90 33.03 21.44
C VAL A 194 2.59 32.72 22.19
N SER A 195 1.44 32.89 21.53
CA SER A 195 0.11 32.60 22.08
C SER A 195 -0.85 32.30 20.94
N VAL A 196 -1.75 31.33 21.14
CA VAL A 196 -2.72 30.87 20.15
C VAL A 196 -4.12 30.90 20.76
N ARG A 197 -5.09 31.49 20.04
CA ARG A 197 -6.52 31.43 20.34
C ARG A 197 -7.27 31.17 19.04
N TRP A 198 -8.21 30.23 19.09
CA TRP A 198 -9.15 29.97 18.00
C TRP A 198 -10.58 30.04 18.55
N GLU A 199 -11.52 30.37 17.66
CA GLU A 199 -12.94 30.45 17.97
C GLU A 199 -13.73 30.08 16.72
N VAL A 200 -14.82 29.32 16.89
CA VAL A 200 -15.71 28.95 15.78
C VAL A 200 -16.78 30.01 15.67
N ILE A 201 -16.72 30.81 14.61
CA ILE A 201 -17.69 31.85 14.33
C ILE A 201 -18.74 31.26 13.39
N ALA A 202 -20.01 31.25 13.82
CA ALA A 202 -21.12 30.93 12.92
C ALA A 202 -21.30 32.07 11.91
N GLU A 203 -21.53 31.74 10.64
CA GLU A 203 -21.56 32.70 9.53
C GLU A 203 -22.65 33.79 9.69
N ASP A 204 -23.65 33.55 10.56
CA ASP A 204 -24.78 34.45 10.80
C ASP A 204 -24.52 35.56 11.83
N GLU A 205 -23.48 35.47 12.67
CA GLU A 205 -23.26 36.42 13.77
C GLU A 205 -22.54 37.72 13.36
N THR A 206 -22.05 37.81 12.12
CA THR A 206 -21.26 38.97 11.65
C THR A 206 -22.09 40.09 11.03
N LYS A 207 -23.40 39.92 10.87
CA LYS A 207 -24.27 40.92 10.21
C LYS A 207 -25.00 41.89 11.14
N GLU A 208 -24.95 41.72 12.47
CA GLU A 208 -25.82 42.48 13.38
C GLU A 208 -25.13 43.53 14.29
N VAL A 209 -23.90 43.97 14.00
CA VAL A 209 -23.18 44.92 14.89
C VAL A 209 -23.04 46.36 14.31
N GLU A 210 -23.77 46.72 13.26
CA GLU A 210 -23.92 48.13 12.82
C GLU A 210 -25.37 48.62 12.98
N ASN A 211 -25.90 48.68 14.21
CA ASN A 211 -26.93 49.67 14.52
C ASN A 211 -27.09 49.87 16.04
N GLN A 212 -26.30 50.79 16.62
CA GLN A 212 -26.63 51.33 17.94
C GLN A 212 -27.45 52.61 17.80
N GLY A 213 -28.70 52.55 18.23
CA GLY A 213 -29.60 53.70 18.37
C GLY A 213 -30.72 53.44 19.39
N SER A 214 -30.46 53.82 20.64
CA SER A 214 -31.41 54.25 21.70
C SER A 214 -32.39 53.26 22.36
N SER A 215 -32.39 53.35 23.70
CA SER A 215 -33.08 52.64 24.80
C SER A 215 -34.64 52.79 24.87
N PRO A 216 -35.33 52.39 25.95
CA PRO A 216 -35.64 51.03 26.45
C PRO A 216 -37.17 50.83 26.72
N ALA A 217 -37.67 49.58 26.87
CA ALA A 217 -38.69 49.17 27.87
C ALA A 217 -39.51 47.90 27.51
N SER A 218 -39.74 47.12 28.58
CA SER A 218 -40.92 46.32 28.96
C SER A 218 -41.40 45.09 28.15
N SER A 219 -41.44 43.99 28.93
CA SER A 219 -42.51 42.98 29.07
C SER A 219 -42.79 42.00 27.92
N GLY A 220 -42.27 40.79 28.15
CA GLY A 220 -42.94 39.48 28.10
C GLY A 220 -44.07 39.22 27.11
N HIS A 221 -43.96 38.13 26.34
CA HIS A 221 -45.07 37.26 25.91
C HIS A 221 -44.52 35.87 25.51
N LYS A 222 -45.20 34.79 25.93
CA LYS A 222 -45.01 33.40 25.45
C LYS A 222 -45.59 33.24 24.03
N PRO A 223 -45.14 32.24 23.25
CA PRO A 223 -46.02 31.09 22.91
C PRO A 223 -45.23 29.75 22.97
N GLY A 224 -45.80 28.55 23.17
CA GLY A 224 -46.81 27.85 22.36
C GLY A 224 -46.12 26.96 21.28
N PRO A 225 -46.36 25.63 21.19
CA PRO A 225 -45.47 24.69 20.46
C PRO A 225 -45.87 24.33 19.01
N ALA A 226 -44.88 23.83 18.25
CA ALA A 226 -44.87 23.08 16.94
C ALA A 226 -44.62 23.92 15.65
N PRO A 227 -44.04 23.39 14.53
CA PRO A 227 -44.01 21.98 14.06
C PRO A 227 -42.68 21.44 13.47
N ALA A 228 -42.68 20.14 13.17
CA ALA A 228 -41.55 19.30 12.74
C ALA A 228 -41.33 19.24 11.21
N VAL A 229 -41.04 20.38 10.56
CA VAL A 229 -40.98 20.46 9.08
C VAL A 229 -39.55 20.40 8.49
N GLU A 230 -38.51 20.69 9.26
CA GLU A 230 -37.12 20.79 8.74
C GLU A 230 -36.45 19.45 8.38
N ARG A 231 -37.07 18.30 8.68
CA ARG A 231 -36.42 16.99 8.52
C ARG A 231 -36.55 16.36 7.13
N ASP A 232 -37.41 16.90 6.27
CA ASP A 232 -37.64 16.36 4.92
C ASP A 232 -36.76 17.02 3.84
N GLU A 233 -36.37 18.28 4.00
CA GLU A 233 -35.56 18.99 2.99
C GLU A 233 -34.15 18.39 2.85
N LEU A 234 -33.53 17.94 3.95
CA LEU A 234 -32.23 17.27 3.93
C LEU A 234 -32.26 15.87 3.29
N ARG A 235 -33.44 15.23 3.22
CA ARG A 235 -33.59 13.90 2.62
C ARG A 235 -33.75 13.97 1.11
N GLU A 236 -34.36 15.03 0.59
CA GLU A 236 -34.51 15.24 -0.85
C GLU A 236 -33.16 15.57 -1.50
N ILE A 237 -32.33 16.42 -0.87
CA ILE A 237 -30.97 16.75 -1.35
C ILE A 237 -30.09 15.49 -1.48
N PHE A 238 -30.23 14.51 -0.58
CA PHE A 238 -29.43 13.28 -0.63
C PHE A 238 -29.91 12.28 -1.70
N ASN A 239 -31.16 12.39 -2.15
CA ASN A 239 -31.75 11.52 -3.15
C ASN A 239 -31.40 11.98 -4.58
N ASP A 240 -31.33 13.29 -4.81
CA ASP A 240 -30.99 13.87 -6.12
C ASP A 240 -29.51 13.66 -6.50
N ILE A 241 -28.59 13.54 -5.53
CA ILE A 241 -27.17 13.24 -5.80
C ILE A 241 -26.99 11.77 -6.28
N SER A 242 -27.96 10.90 -6.03
CA SER A 242 -27.88 9.47 -6.38
C SER A 242 -28.39 9.14 -7.79
N SER A 243 -28.97 10.14 -8.50
CA SER A 243 -29.62 9.93 -9.80
C SER A 243 -29.19 10.92 -10.89
N SER A 244 -27.92 11.35 -10.93
CA SER A 244 -27.34 11.92 -12.15
C SER A 244 -26.36 10.93 -12.80
N SER A 245 -26.72 10.53 -14.01
CA SER A 245 -25.91 9.82 -14.98
C SER A 245 -25.44 10.84 -16.02
N GLU A 246 -24.15 11.15 -16.04
CA GLU A 246 -23.42 11.95 -17.06
C GLU A 246 -21.94 11.55 -16.89
N GLU A 247 -21.40 10.66 -17.72
CA GLU A 247 -20.67 10.95 -18.97
C GLU A 247 -19.52 11.97 -18.73
N GLU A 248 -18.32 11.41 -18.61
CA GLU A 248 -17.04 12.13 -18.44
C GLU A 248 -16.65 12.78 -19.78
N GLU A 249 -16.95 14.06 -19.96
CA GLU A 249 -16.19 14.95 -20.86
C GLU A 249 -15.44 15.98 -19.98
N GLU A 250 -14.15 15.73 -19.75
CA GLU A 250 -13.24 16.74 -19.18
C GLU A 250 -12.47 17.38 -20.33
N GLU A 251 -12.96 18.52 -20.83
CA GLU A 251 -12.19 19.45 -21.66
C GLU A 251 -11.22 20.30 -20.82
N GLU A 252 -10.17 20.73 -21.50
CA GLU A 252 -8.93 21.33 -21.03
C GLU A 252 -9.08 22.63 -20.25
N GLY A 253 -8.12 22.86 -19.36
CA GLY A 253 -7.90 24.13 -18.67
C GLY A 253 -6.45 24.21 -18.19
N GLU A 254 -5.56 24.57 -19.10
CA GLU A 254 -4.17 24.91 -18.82
C GLU A 254 -4.07 25.98 -17.73
N ARG A 255 -3.36 25.66 -16.63
CA ARG A 255 -2.61 26.66 -15.88
C ARG A 255 -1.24 26.08 -15.55
N GLN A 256 -0.26 26.63 -16.27
CA GLN A 256 1.16 26.53 -15.93
C GLN A 256 1.34 27.10 -14.53
N GLU A 257 1.76 26.27 -13.59
CA GLU A 257 2.36 26.75 -12.35
C GLU A 257 3.83 26.35 -12.38
N GLU A 258 4.65 27.39 -12.37
CA GLU A 258 6.09 27.38 -12.43
C GLU A 258 6.68 26.49 -11.32
N GLU A 259 7.52 25.54 -11.73
CA GLU A 259 8.33 24.74 -10.83
C GLU A 259 9.30 25.67 -10.07
N LEU A 260 8.98 25.99 -8.82
CA LEU A 260 9.98 26.39 -7.84
C LEU A 260 10.83 25.15 -7.50
N ASN A 261 11.88 24.96 -8.29
CA ASN A 261 13.02 24.11 -7.94
C ASN A 261 13.69 24.66 -6.67
N ILE A 262 13.21 24.23 -5.49
CA ILE A 262 14.02 24.26 -4.28
C ILE A 262 14.99 23.08 -4.39
N MET A 263 16.10 23.37 -5.06
CA MET A 263 17.25 22.51 -5.20
C MET A 263 17.85 22.28 -3.81
N ASP A 264 17.64 21.08 -3.27
CA ASP A 264 18.28 20.57 -2.06
C ASP A 264 19.80 20.82 -2.16
N SER A 265 20.25 21.81 -1.40
CA SER A 265 21.60 22.34 -1.47
C SER A 265 22.48 21.75 -0.37
N GLU A 266 22.48 20.44 -0.14
CA GLU A 266 23.39 19.84 0.86
C GLU A 266 23.98 18.48 0.49
N ASP A 267 24.03 18.11 -0.80
CA ASP A 267 24.71 16.85 -1.23
C ASP A 267 25.86 17.05 -2.23
N ASP A 268 26.14 18.30 -2.63
CA ASP A 268 27.22 18.62 -3.58
C ASP A 268 28.50 19.20 -2.92
N LEU A 269 28.50 19.39 -1.60
CA LEU A 269 29.71 19.72 -0.84
C LEU A 269 30.55 18.48 -0.50
N ALA A 270 29.92 17.30 -0.41
CA ALA A 270 30.58 16.05 -0.01
C ALA A 270 31.36 15.38 -1.16
N ARG A 271 31.05 15.69 -2.43
CA ARG A 271 31.74 15.12 -3.61
C ARG A 271 32.95 15.93 -4.08
N ARG A 272 33.19 17.13 -3.55
CA ARG A 272 34.32 18.00 -3.94
C ARG A 272 35.61 17.78 -3.15
N LEU A 273 35.63 16.88 -2.17
CA LEU A 273 36.81 16.60 -1.33
C LEU A 273 37.51 15.26 -1.63
N GLN A 274 37.17 14.57 -2.72
CA GLN A 274 37.74 13.26 -3.07
C GLN A 274 38.93 13.27 -4.05
N HIS A 275 39.60 14.40 -4.28
CA HIS A 275 40.85 14.39 -5.05
C HIS A 275 41.93 15.31 -4.46
N PRO A 276 42.92 14.76 -3.75
CA PRO A 276 44.21 15.41 -3.65
C PRO A 276 45.02 15.09 -4.92
N HIS A 277 45.07 16.04 -5.85
CA HIS A 277 46.07 16.05 -6.92
C HIS A 277 47.43 16.40 -6.29
N ILE A 278 48.32 15.41 -6.15
CA ILE A 278 49.74 15.65 -5.90
C ILE A 278 50.49 15.50 -7.22
N HIS A 279 51.13 16.59 -7.60
CA HIS A 279 51.97 16.79 -8.77
C HIS A 279 53.23 15.89 -8.69
N THR A 280 53.57 15.26 -9.81
CA THR A 280 54.77 14.44 -10.00
C THR A 280 56.02 15.32 -10.14
N LEU A 281 57.09 15.03 -9.40
CA LEU A 281 58.49 15.38 -9.74
C LEU A 281 59.47 14.65 -8.80
N GLY A 282 60.50 14.01 -9.37
CA GLY A 282 61.79 13.71 -8.71
C GLY A 282 62.05 12.28 -8.25
N GLN A 283 63.09 11.66 -8.80
CA GLN A 283 63.64 10.33 -8.50
C GLN A 283 64.38 10.29 -7.14
N THR A 284 64.21 9.24 -6.33
CA THR A 284 65.27 8.29 -5.86
C THR A 284 64.74 7.26 -4.82
N GLU A 285 65.21 6.02 -4.99
CA GLU A 285 65.30 4.78 -4.16
C GLU A 285 64.44 4.51 -2.89
N ARG A 286 64.04 3.22 -2.75
CA ARG A 286 63.24 2.53 -1.70
C ARG A 286 64.01 2.36 -0.35
N PRO A 287 63.47 1.77 0.76
CA PRO A 287 62.11 1.21 1.06
C PRO A 287 61.49 1.59 2.46
N HIS A 288 60.26 1.11 2.71
CA HIS A 288 59.62 0.67 3.99
C HIS A 288 58.29 1.35 4.40
N GLU A 289 57.24 0.52 4.58
CA GLU A 289 55.84 0.79 4.96
C GLU A 289 55.69 1.42 6.36
N PRO A 290 54.71 2.35 6.58
CA PRO A 290 53.39 1.95 7.12
C PRO A 290 52.23 2.91 6.70
N ARG A 291 51.80 2.93 5.43
CA ARG A 291 50.78 3.89 4.95
C ARG A 291 49.33 3.37 4.95
N GLU A 292 49.13 2.05 4.96
CA GLU A 292 47.80 1.43 4.82
C GLU A 292 46.99 1.43 6.13
N GLU A 293 47.63 1.18 7.28
CA GLU A 293 46.98 1.17 8.59
C GLU A 293 46.38 2.53 8.99
N ALA A 294 47.06 3.63 8.63
CA ALA A 294 46.58 4.98 8.89
C ALA A 294 45.32 5.34 8.07
N SER A 295 45.17 4.77 6.87
CA SER A 295 43.99 4.97 6.02
C SER A 295 42.76 4.25 6.57
N HIS A 296 42.94 3.00 7.03
CA HIS A 296 41.86 2.22 7.63
C HIS A 296 41.37 2.84 8.95
N LEU A 297 42.29 3.32 9.79
CA LEU A 297 41.94 4.00 11.04
C LEU A 297 41.11 5.28 10.79
N ALA A 298 41.43 6.05 9.76
CA ALA A 298 40.67 7.24 9.38
C ALA A 298 39.25 6.90 8.92
N GLU A 299 39.08 5.83 8.15
CA GLU A 299 37.77 5.35 7.70
C GLU A 299 36.90 4.86 8.88
N PHE A 300 37.48 4.13 9.84
CA PHE A 300 36.78 3.72 11.06
C PHE A 300 36.36 4.90 11.94
N ARG A 301 37.21 5.93 12.05
CA ARG A 301 36.86 7.18 12.77
C ARG A 301 35.70 7.91 12.12
N TYR A 302 35.71 8.04 10.78
CA TYR A 302 34.62 8.66 10.04
C TYR A 302 33.30 7.89 10.23
N LYS A 303 33.34 6.56 10.16
CA LYS A 303 32.16 5.71 10.36
C LYS A 303 31.60 5.81 11.78
N THR A 304 32.49 5.88 12.78
CA THR A 304 32.12 6.09 14.19
C THR A 304 31.41 7.43 14.37
N GLU A 305 31.94 8.49 13.78
CA GLU A 305 31.36 9.83 13.90
C GLU A 305 30.02 9.94 13.14
N SER A 306 29.92 9.33 11.96
CA SER A 306 28.65 9.23 11.22
C SER A 306 27.57 8.50 12.02
N LEU A 307 27.91 7.41 12.73
CA LEU A 307 26.98 6.71 13.61
C LEU A 307 26.59 7.52 14.85
N ARG A 308 27.49 8.32 15.41
CA ARG A 308 27.17 9.23 16.51
C ARG A 308 26.15 10.29 16.09
N MET A 309 26.34 10.88 14.92
CA MET A 309 25.39 11.87 14.38
C MET A 309 24.00 11.25 14.14
N LYS A 310 23.95 10.04 13.57
CA LYS A 310 22.68 9.30 13.39
C LYS A 310 21.99 8.98 14.72
N LEU A 311 22.75 8.55 15.73
CA LEU A 311 22.21 8.27 17.05
C LEU A 311 21.61 9.54 17.70
N LEU A 312 22.27 10.69 17.53
CA LEU A 312 21.79 11.97 18.04
C LEU A 312 20.48 12.40 17.35
N GLU A 313 20.39 12.23 16.05
CA GLU A 313 19.16 12.47 15.27
C GLU A 313 18.01 11.54 15.74
N THR A 314 18.27 10.24 15.89
CA THR A 314 17.29 9.27 16.41
C THR A 314 16.84 9.64 17.83
N GLN A 315 17.74 10.14 18.69
CA GLN A 315 17.42 10.60 20.04
C GLN A 315 16.52 11.84 20.06
N GLU A 316 16.79 12.81 19.19
CA GLU A 316 15.90 13.98 19.04
C GLU A 316 14.52 13.57 18.54
N ARG A 317 14.47 12.67 17.56
CA ARG A 317 13.22 12.11 17.05
C ARG A 317 12.44 11.38 18.14
N ARG A 318 13.11 10.62 19.01
CA ARG A 318 12.48 9.99 20.18
C ARG A 318 11.86 11.03 21.10
N LYS A 319 12.61 12.07 21.49
CA LYS A 319 12.10 13.13 22.40
C LYS A 319 10.86 13.81 21.83
N ARG A 320 10.88 14.17 20.54
CA ARG A 320 9.72 14.76 19.85
C ARG A 320 8.51 13.82 19.89
N GLN A 321 8.71 12.52 19.65
CA GLN A 321 7.64 11.52 19.69
C GLN A 321 7.10 11.28 21.12
N GLU A 322 7.94 11.38 22.15
CA GLU A 322 7.53 11.30 23.58
C GLU A 322 6.64 12.48 23.96
N GLU A 323 7.04 13.70 23.59
CA GLU A 323 6.24 14.90 23.82
C GLU A 323 4.88 14.84 23.12
N LEU A 324 4.85 14.36 21.87
CA LEU A 324 3.60 14.15 21.15
C LEU A 324 2.72 13.11 21.83
N THR A 325 3.29 12.01 22.32
CA THR A 325 2.53 10.96 23.03
C THR A 325 1.97 11.46 24.36
N MET A 326 2.69 12.35 25.06
CA MET A 326 2.22 12.96 26.32
C MET A 326 1.09 13.96 26.10
N LYS A 327 1.11 14.72 24.99
CA LYS A 327 0.10 15.75 24.67
C LYS A 327 -1.22 15.16 24.14
N VAL A 328 -1.25 13.90 23.74
CA VAL A 328 -2.42 13.28 23.11
C VAL A 328 -3.34 12.62 24.13
N GLU A 329 -4.57 13.11 24.21
CA GLU A 329 -5.61 12.59 25.12
C GLU A 329 -6.38 11.40 24.54
N ASN A 330 -6.44 11.27 23.20
CA ASN A 330 -7.15 10.19 22.53
C ASN A 330 -6.46 8.83 22.75
N LEU A 331 -7.18 7.87 23.33
CA LEU A 331 -6.62 6.57 23.73
C LEU A 331 -6.13 5.71 22.55
N ALA A 332 -6.84 5.74 21.41
CA ALA A 332 -6.46 4.96 20.24
C ALA A 332 -5.20 5.54 19.57
N LEU A 333 -5.12 6.87 19.46
CA LEU A 333 -3.93 7.55 18.95
C LEU A 333 -2.74 7.40 19.89
N LYS A 334 -2.96 7.48 21.20
CA LYS A 334 -1.94 7.22 22.22
C LYS A 334 -1.36 5.81 22.10
N THR A 335 -2.20 4.81 21.85
CA THR A 335 -1.76 3.42 21.62
C THR A 335 -0.88 3.30 20.36
N ARG A 336 -1.27 3.97 19.27
CA ARG A 336 -0.50 3.95 18.02
C ARG A 336 0.82 4.72 18.14
N PHE A 337 0.82 5.88 18.80
CA PHE A 337 2.03 6.67 19.04
C PHE A 337 2.99 5.99 20.01
N GLN A 338 2.47 5.26 20.99
CA GLN A 338 3.28 4.42 21.85
C GLN A 338 3.99 3.30 21.07
N ALA A 339 3.30 2.64 20.13
CA ALA A 339 3.93 1.63 19.27
C ALA A 339 5.07 2.21 18.42
N VAL A 340 4.87 3.39 17.83
CA VAL A 340 5.92 4.11 17.07
C VAL A 340 7.08 4.53 17.98
N LEU A 341 6.79 4.96 19.21
CA LEU A 341 7.82 5.31 20.19
C LEU A 341 8.67 4.10 20.55
N ASP A 342 8.05 2.94 20.75
CA ASP A 342 8.75 1.69 21.09
C ASP A 342 9.65 1.22 19.93
N GLU A 343 9.21 1.41 18.67
CA GLU A 343 10.05 1.15 17.49
C GLU A 343 11.28 2.07 17.44
N ILE A 344 11.11 3.37 17.70
CA ILE A 344 12.21 4.34 17.74
C ILE A 344 13.19 4.00 18.86
N LYS A 345 12.69 3.60 20.05
CA LYS A 345 13.54 3.15 21.17
C LYS A 345 14.37 1.91 20.82
N GLN A 346 13.76 0.94 20.14
CA GLN A 346 14.50 -0.23 19.66
C GLN A 346 15.53 0.13 18.60
N GLN A 347 15.24 1.11 17.74
CA GLN A 347 16.21 1.61 16.76
C GLN A 347 17.40 2.30 17.45
N GLU A 348 17.14 3.18 18.42
CA GLU A 348 18.17 3.86 19.23
C GLU A 348 19.09 2.83 19.92
N GLU A 349 18.51 1.77 20.49
CA GLU A 349 19.28 0.71 21.15
C GLU A 349 20.18 -0.07 20.17
N ARG A 350 19.68 -0.38 18.97
CA ARG A 350 20.50 -1.02 17.91
C ARG A 350 21.65 -0.12 17.46
N GLU A 351 21.39 1.16 17.24
CA GLU A 351 22.41 2.14 16.86
C GLU A 351 23.47 2.32 17.95
N ARG A 352 23.04 2.34 19.23
CA ARG A 352 23.94 2.41 20.38
C ARG A 352 24.81 1.16 20.52
N GLN A 353 24.27 -0.03 20.28
CA GLN A 353 25.05 -1.28 20.27
C GLN A 353 26.06 -1.32 19.12
N GLN A 354 25.67 -0.85 17.93
CA GLN A 354 26.59 -0.74 16.78
C GLN A 354 27.72 0.25 17.05
N LEU A 355 27.41 1.39 17.66
CA LEU A 355 28.42 2.37 18.05
C LEU A 355 29.39 1.80 19.10
N ALA A 356 28.88 1.08 20.10
CA ALA A 356 29.71 0.42 21.11
C ALA A 356 30.65 -0.64 20.50
N SER A 357 30.13 -1.46 19.57
CA SER A 357 30.94 -2.46 18.86
C SER A 357 32.02 -1.82 17.98
N GLN A 358 31.71 -0.73 17.27
CA GLN A 358 32.70 -0.02 16.47
C GLN A 358 33.74 0.70 17.32
N GLN A 359 33.34 1.27 18.46
CA GLN A 359 34.27 1.89 19.40
C GLN A 359 35.24 0.85 19.99
N GLN A 360 34.74 -0.34 20.36
CA GLN A 360 35.58 -1.44 20.84
C GLN A 360 36.57 -1.94 19.78
N GLN A 361 36.16 -1.99 18.51
CA GLN A 361 37.05 -2.32 17.39
C GLN A 361 38.11 -1.23 17.15
N LEU A 362 37.73 0.04 17.28
CA LEU A 362 38.65 1.18 17.18
C LEU A 362 39.68 1.16 18.32
N ASP A 363 39.25 0.86 19.55
CA ASP A 363 40.13 0.81 20.72
C ASP A 363 41.11 -0.38 20.64
N ALA A 364 40.65 -1.53 20.13
CA ALA A 364 41.51 -2.68 19.86
C ALA A 364 42.57 -2.41 18.77
N LEU A 365 42.24 -1.60 17.75
CA LEU A 365 43.19 -1.15 16.72
C LEU A 365 44.18 -0.10 17.24
N LEU A 366 43.80 0.67 18.26
CA LEU A 366 44.66 1.67 18.90
C LEU A 366 45.52 1.09 20.02
N GLY A 367 45.44 -0.22 20.28
CA GLY A 367 46.28 -0.92 21.26
C GLY A 367 46.06 -0.47 22.71
N LYS A 368 44.84 -0.06 23.07
CA LYS A 368 44.46 0.28 24.45
C LYS A 368 43.63 -0.81 25.11
#